data_AF-A0AAD7RSG6-F1
#
_entry.id   AF-A0AAD7RSG6-F1
#
_cell.length_a   1.000
_cell.length_b   1.000
_cell.length_c   1.000
_cell.angle_alpha   90.00
_cell.angle_beta   90.00
_cell.angle_gamma   90.00
#
_symmetry.space_group_name_H-M   'P 1'
#
loop_
_entity.id
_entity.type
_entity.pdbx_description
1 polymer ?
#
loop_
_entity_poly.entity_id
_entity_poly.type
_entity_poly.pdbx_seq_one_letter_code
_entity_poly.pdbx_strand_id
1 'polypeptide(L)'
;MMKSYMNRVACSSDSERSELIMSRLAGRARDVVKVSLRSCPRVSPAELPTTIVDILKRNFSEITFSSMPMKDFYGTMPRNSESVMDYWIRLNKAIDVADECLRRCGKGVEDPSAEVVMMFICHCPDPSLAVYFQFKPVELWTAAEVQERLDGHVRSLRSTAARAQHAVNISTCTHESTVPAPHCGMQHQLPVVVTPPLVPPTPATACAPVPSQPQQLPG
;
A
#
# COMPACT_ATOMS: atom_id res chain seq x y z
N MET A 1 -5.67 -22.36 -14.68
CA MET A 1 -5.26 -23.38 -15.67
C MET A 1 -5.67 -24.81 -15.27
N MET A 2 -5.35 -25.32 -14.06
CA MET A 2 -5.73 -26.68 -13.63
C MET A 2 -7.26 -26.87 -13.46
N LYS A 3 -7.99 -25.90 -12.89
CA LYS A 3 -9.46 -25.95 -12.77
C LYS A 3 -10.16 -26.10 -14.13
N SER A 4 -9.71 -25.36 -15.14
CA SER A 4 -10.23 -25.43 -16.51
C SER A 4 -9.95 -26.78 -17.19
N TYR A 5 -8.82 -27.40 -16.87
CA TYR A 5 -8.48 -28.76 -17.34
C TYR A 5 -9.34 -29.84 -16.66
N MET A 6 -9.58 -29.72 -15.35
CA MET A 6 -10.44 -30.64 -14.59
C MET A 6 -11.93 -30.54 -14.95
N ASN A 7 -12.38 -29.43 -15.54
CA ASN A 7 -13.71 -29.33 -16.13
C ASN A 7 -13.80 -30.01 -17.51
N ARG A 8 -12.66 -30.20 -18.18
CA ARG A 8 -12.56 -30.85 -19.51
C ARG A 8 -12.35 -32.35 -19.40
N VAL A 9 -11.56 -32.80 -18.42
CA VAL A 9 -11.45 -34.20 -18.04
C VAL A 9 -12.65 -34.47 -17.14
N ALA A 10 -13.66 -35.21 -17.61
CA ALA A 10 -14.90 -35.46 -16.88
C ALA A 10 -14.69 -36.32 -15.61
N CYS A 11 -13.89 -35.85 -14.65
CA CYS A 11 -13.79 -36.42 -13.32
C CYS A 11 -15.13 -36.26 -12.63
N SER A 12 -15.75 -37.39 -12.34
CA SER A 12 -17.13 -37.46 -11.85
C SER A 12 -17.18 -37.47 -10.32
N SER A 13 -16.06 -37.79 -9.66
CA SER A 13 -15.94 -37.81 -8.19
C SER A 13 -14.82 -36.92 -7.65
N ASP A 14 -14.97 -36.46 -6.41
CA ASP A 14 -13.93 -35.70 -5.70
C ASP A 14 -12.68 -36.56 -5.42
N SER A 15 -12.85 -37.89 -5.30
CA SER A 15 -11.72 -38.83 -5.20
C SER A 15 -10.86 -38.81 -6.46
N GLU A 16 -11.47 -38.99 -7.65
CA GLU A 16 -10.76 -38.92 -8.94
C GLU A 16 -10.07 -37.57 -9.14
N ARG A 17 -10.73 -36.48 -8.73
CA ARG A 17 -10.16 -35.13 -8.77
C ARG A 17 -8.92 -35.01 -7.90
N SER A 18 -8.96 -35.55 -6.68
CA SER A 18 -7.82 -35.53 -5.76
C SER A 18 -6.63 -36.33 -6.30
N GLU A 19 -6.87 -37.52 -6.87
CA GLU A 19 -5.85 -38.35 -7.49
C GLU A 19 -5.23 -37.68 -8.71
N LEU A 20 -6.07 -37.08 -9.57
CA LEU A 20 -5.62 -36.33 -10.73
C LEU A 20 -4.73 -35.16 -10.30
N ILE A 21 -5.12 -34.37 -9.29
CA ILE A 21 -4.28 -33.29 -8.77
C ILE A 21 -2.94 -33.88 -8.26
N MET A 22 -2.98 -34.91 -7.43
CA MET A 22 -1.79 -35.54 -6.84
C MET A 22 -0.84 -36.15 -7.88
N SER A 23 -1.36 -36.66 -9.00
CA SER A 23 -0.56 -37.22 -10.11
C SER A 23 0.20 -36.16 -10.91
N ARG A 24 -0.28 -34.90 -10.90
CA ARG A 24 0.39 -33.77 -11.55
C ARG A 24 1.42 -33.09 -10.66
N LEU A 25 1.40 -33.34 -9.35
CA LEU A 25 2.40 -32.82 -8.43
C LEU A 25 3.68 -33.65 -8.52
N ALA A 26 4.82 -32.98 -8.59
CA ALA A 26 6.14 -33.59 -8.62
C ALA A 26 7.10 -32.93 -7.64
N GLY A 27 8.16 -33.65 -7.26
CA GLY A 27 9.19 -33.19 -6.34
C GLY A 27 8.62 -32.65 -5.02
N ARG A 28 9.19 -31.53 -4.55
CA ARG A 28 8.86 -30.90 -3.27
C ARG A 28 7.35 -30.59 -3.09
N ALA A 29 6.66 -30.21 -4.16
CA ALA A 29 5.22 -29.91 -4.08
C ALA A 29 4.40 -31.14 -3.69
N ARG A 30 4.73 -32.31 -4.23
CA ARG A 30 4.08 -33.57 -3.89
C ARG A 30 4.38 -33.97 -2.45
N ASP A 31 5.62 -33.81 -2.02
CA ASP A 31 6.06 -34.21 -0.68
C ASP A 31 5.41 -33.36 0.41
N VAL A 32 5.34 -32.04 0.21
CA VAL A 32 4.65 -31.12 1.13
C VAL A 32 3.19 -31.51 1.30
N VAL A 33 2.46 -31.76 0.21
CA VAL A 33 1.05 -32.16 0.29
C VAL A 33 0.88 -33.49 1.04
N LYS A 34 1.72 -34.50 0.74
CA LYS A 34 1.67 -35.79 1.44
C LYS A 34 1.91 -35.65 2.94
N VAL A 35 2.90 -34.85 3.34
CA VAL A 35 3.22 -34.63 4.76
C VAL A 35 2.10 -33.86 5.46
N SER A 36 1.56 -32.81 4.83
CA SER A 36 0.45 -32.02 5.37
C SER A 36 -0.81 -32.87 5.56
N LEU A 37 -1.17 -33.71 4.59
CA LEU A 37 -2.34 -34.59 4.70
C LEU A 37 -2.19 -35.64 5.81
N ARG A 38 -0.98 -36.21 5.99
CA ARG A 38 -0.70 -37.14 7.10
C ARG A 38 -0.88 -36.50 8.47
N SER A 39 -0.65 -35.20 8.57
CA SER A 39 -0.79 -34.43 9.81
C SER A 39 -2.23 -34.03 10.10
N CYS A 40 -3.14 -34.18 9.13
CA CYS A 40 -4.56 -33.85 9.23
C CYS A 40 -5.45 -35.04 8.82
N PRO A 41 -5.63 -36.05 9.68
CA PRO A 41 -6.33 -37.29 9.32
C PRO A 41 -7.87 -37.17 9.19
N ARG A 42 -8.44 -35.97 9.37
CA ARG A 42 -9.90 -35.74 9.42
C ARG A 42 -10.51 -35.13 8.14
N VAL A 43 -9.77 -35.13 7.03
CA VAL A 43 -10.25 -34.53 5.77
C VAL A 43 -11.23 -35.49 5.09
N SER A 44 -12.46 -35.04 4.85
CA SER A 44 -13.45 -35.84 4.11
C SER A 44 -13.07 -35.98 2.63
N PRO A 45 -13.49 -37.05 1.93
CA PRO A 45 -13.21 -37.22 0.50
C PRO A 45 -13.71 -36.06 -0.37
N ALA A 46 -14.81 -35.41 0.02
CA ALA A 46 -15.37 -34.25 -0.67
C ALA A 46 -14.51 -32.98 -0.52
N GLU A 47 -13.87 -32.80 0.64
CA GLU A 47 -13.02 -31.64 0.93
C GLU A 47 -11.58 -31.83 0.48
N LEU A 48 -11.18 -33.07 0.15
CA LEU A 48 -9.81 -33.44 -0.17
C LEU A 48 -9.23 -32.66 -1.37
N PRO A 49 -9.93 -32.49 -2.51
CA PRO A 49 -9.42 -31.68 -3.62
C PRO A 49 -9.15 -30.23 -3.22
N THR A 50 -10.07 -29.62 -2.48
CA THR A 50 -9.95 -28.24 -1.99
C THR A 50 -8.78 -28.13 -1.03
N THR A 51 -8.65 -29.07 -0.10
CA THR A 51 -7.56 -29.13 0.87
C THR A 51 -6.19 -29.23 0.20
N ILE A 52 -6.05 -30.06 -0.84
CA ILE A 52 -4.79 -30.17 -1.60
C ILE A 52 -4.44 -28.81 -2.24
N VAL A 53 -5.42 -28.15 -2.86
CA VAL A 53 -5.22 -26.83 -3.48
C VAL A 53 -4.83 -25.78 -2.43
N ASP A 54 -5.42 -25.83 -1.24
CA ASP A 54 -5.12 -24.89 -0.16
C ASP A 54 -3.74 -25.13 0.46
N ILE A 55 -3.30 -26.39 0.61
CA ILE A 55 -1.92 -26.71 1.00
C ILE A 55 -0.94 -26.14 -0.03
N LEU A 56 -1.23 -26.32 -1.33
CA LEU A 56 -0.37 -25.79 -2.39
C LEU A 56 -0.33 -24.27 -2.38
N LYS A 57 -1.48 -23.61 -2.26
CA LYS A 57 -1.53 -22.15 -2.12
C LYS A 57 -0.73 -21.68 -0.91
N ARG A 58 -0.91 -22.31 0.26
CA ARG A 58 -0.19 -21.93 1.48
C ARG A 58 1.33 -22.02 1.36
N ASN A 59 1.84 -23.01 0.64
CA ASN A 59 3.29 -23.29 0.58
C ASN A 59 3.99 -22.72 -0.66
N PHE A 60 3.25 -22.46 -1.73
CA PHE A 60 3.81 -22.08 -3.03
C PHE A 60 3.21 -20.80 -3.62
N SER A 61 2.19 -20.19 -3.00
CA SER A 61 1.73 -18.87 -3.45
C SER A 61 2.69 -17.78 -3.02
N GLU A 62 2.73 -16.70 -3.80
CA GLU A 62 3.47 -15.48 -3.47
C GLU A 62 2.89 -14.76 -2.24
N ILE A 63 1.64 -15.09 -1.88
CA ILE A 63 0.96 -14.54 -0.71
C ILE A 63 1.44 -15.28 0.53
N THR A 64 2.22 -14.60 1.37
CA THR A 64 2.70 -15.14 2.64
C THR A 64 1.53 -15.38 3.57
N PHE A 65 1.34 -16.64 3.97
CA PHE A 65 0.27 -17.00 4.88
C PHE A 65 0.60 -16.58 6.31
N SER A 66 -0.25 -15.73 6.88
CA SER A 66 -0.15 -15.36 8.28
C SER A 66 -1.10 -16.16 9.16
N SER A 67 -0.67 -16.40 10.39
CA SER A 67 -1.54 -16.94 11.45
C SER A 67 -2.49 -15.87 12.02
N MET A 68 -2.20 -14.59 11.76
CA MET A 68 -3.00 -13.44 12.21
C MET A 68 -3.28 -12.48 11.04
N PRO A 69 -4.05 -12.89 10.03
CA PRO A 69 -4.25 -12.09 8.81
C PRO A 69 -4.82 -10.69 9.08
N MET A 70 -5.75 -10.54 10.03
CA MET A 70 -6.28 -9.22 10.40
C MET A 70 -5.23 -8.35 11.10
N LYS A 71 -4.35 -8.93 11.92
CA LYS A 71 -3.27 -8.17 12.55
C LYS A 71 -2.31 -7.60 11.50
N ASP A 72 -2.02 -8.37 10.45
CA ASP A 72 -1.16 -7.93 9.37
C ASP A 72 -1.83 -6.85 8.52
N PHE A 73 -3.14 -6.96 8.30
CA PHE A 73 -3.93 -5.89 7.69
C PHE A 73 -3.84 -4.59 8.50
N TYR A 74 -4.11 -4.62 9.81
CA TYR A 74 -3.98 -3.44 10.67
C TYR A 74 -2.54 -2.92 10.79
N GLY A 75 -1.53 -3.77 10.55
CA GLY A 75 -0.13 -3.39 10.43
C GLY A 75 0.21 -2.67 9.12
N THR A 76 -0.73 -2.54 8.18
CA THR A 76 -0.56 -1.85 6.90
C THR A 76 -0.64 -0.34 7.11
N MET A 77 0.40 0.20 7.75
CA MET A 77 0.57 1.64 7.96
C MET A 77 1.16 2.32 6.72
N PRO A 78 0.88 3.62 6.47
CA PRO A 78 1.53 4.35 5.39
C PRO A 78 3.04 4.36 5.56
N ARG A 79 3.76 4.26 4.44
CA ARG A 79 5.22 4.37 4.42
C ARG A 79 5.63 5.83 4.29
N ASN A 80 6.83 6.15 4.74
CA ASN A 80 7.40 7.48 4.53
C ASN A 80 7.42 7.81 3.04
N SER A 81 6.96 9.00 2.66
CA SER A 81 6.87 9.50 1.27
C SER A 81 5.98 8.67 0.32
N GLU A 82 5.17 7.75 0.83
CA GLU A 82 4.19 7.03 0.01
C GLU A 82 3.07 7.96 -0.45
N SER A 83 2.65 7.84 -1.71
CA SER A 83 1.51 8.61 -2.19
C SER A 83 0.22 8.11 -1.56
N VAL A 84 -0.76 9.01 -1.35
CA VAL A 84 -2.09 8.64 -0.84
C VAL A 84 -2.75 7.53 -1.66
N MET A 85 -2.55 7.54 -2.98
CA MET A 85 -3.13 6.55 -3.89
C MET A 85 -2.44 5.18 -3.72
N ASP A 86 -1.12 5.17 -3.57
CA ASP A 86 -0.38 3.92 -3.36
C ASP A 86 -0.76 3.29 -2.01
N TYR A 87 -0.94 4.11 -0.97
CA TYR A 87 -1.42 3.64 0.32
C TYR A 87 -2.81 3.03 0.21
N TRP A 88 -3.76 3.71 -0.43
CA TRP A 88 -5.12 3.21 -0.68
C TRP A 88 -5.13 1.86 -1.41
N ILE A 89 -4.32 1.73 -2.47
CA ILE A 89 -4.19 0.48 -3.24
C ILE A 89 -3.60 -0.63 -2.38
N ARG A 90 -2.55 -0.33 -1.61
CA ARG A 90 -1.87 -1.33 -0.76
C ARG A 90 -2.79 -1.83 0.34
N LEU A 91 -3.62 -0.95 0.91
CA LEU A 91 -4.58 -1.30 1.94
C LEU A 91 -5.69 -2.21 1.41
N ASN A 92 -6.24 -1.91 0.23
CA ASN A 92 -7.20 -2.79 -0.46
C ASN A 92 -6.59 -4.17 -0.75
N LYS A 93 -5.36 -4.21 -1.27
CA LYS A 93 -4.66 -5.49 -1.47
C LYS A 93 -4.42 -6.26 -0.17
N ALA A 94 -4.15 -5.56 0.93
CA ALA A 94 -3.93 -6.17 2.23
C ALA A 94 -5.21 -6.81 2.79
N ILE A 95 -6.37 -6.16 2.64
CA ILE A 95 -7.64 -6.76 3.08
C ILE A 95 -8.02 -7.97 2.22
N ASP A 96 -7.77 -7.92 0.90
CA ASP A 96 -8.00 -9.07 0.00
C ASP A 96 -7.16 -10.28 0.42
N VAL A 97 -5.90 -10.03 0.80
CA VAL A 97 -5.00 -11.08 1.32
C VAL A 97 -5.50 -11.61 2.66
N ALA A 98 -5.93 -10.74 3.56
CA ALA A 98 -6.43 -11.13 4.87
C ALA A 98 -7.72 -11.97 4.75
N ASP A 99 -8.67 -11.53 3.93
CA ASP A 99 -9.92 -12.24 3.67
C ASP A 99 -9.65 -13.61 3.02
N GLU A 100 -8.81 -13.69 1.99
CA GLU A 100 -8.45 -14.96 1.36
C GLU A 100 -7.71 -15.90 2.32
N CYS A 101 -6.98 -15.39 3.32
CA CYS A 101 -6.43 -16.21 4.40
C CYS A 101 -7.51 -16.74 5.35
N LEU A 102 -8.48 -15.90 5.73
CA LEU A 102 -9.59 -16.27 6.61
C LEU A 102 -10.56 -17.27 5.95
N ARG A 103 -10.88 -17.09 4.67
CA ARG A 103 -11.77 -17.98 3.90
C ARG A 103 -11.27 -19.41 3.86
N ARG A 104 -9.96 -19.62 3.82
CA ARG A 104 -9.38 -20.98 3.88
C ARG A 104 -9.50 -21.64 5.26
N CYS A 105 -9.80 -20.86 6.30
CA CYS A 105 -10.10 -21.34 7.65
C CYS A 105 -11.62 -21.40 7.93
N GLY A 106 -12.47 -21.23 6.91
CA GLY A 106 -13.92 -21.20 7.06
C GLY A 106 -14.46 -19.93 7.73
N LYS A 107 -13.67 -18.85 7.75
CA LYS A 107 -14.06 -17.52 8.25
C LYS A 107 -14.04 -16.50 7.11
N GLY A 108 -14.46 -15.27 7.34
CA GLY A 108 -14.32 -14.17 6.39
C GLY A 108 -14.23 -12.84 7.12
N VAL A 109 -13.84 -11.80 6.41
CA VAL A 109 -14.00 -10.43 6.91
C VAL A 109 -15.47 -10.03 6.72
N GLU A 110 -16.09 -9.49 7.77
CA GLU A 110 -17.52 -9.14 7.77
C GLU A 110 -17.82 -8.01 6.78
N ASP A 111 -17.06 -6.91 6.86
CA ASP A 111 -17.11 -5.80 5.90
C ASP A 111 -15.69 -5.35 5.53
N PRO A 112 -15.08 -5.92 4.47
CA PRO A 112 -13.77 -5.52 3.99
C PRO A 112 -13.68 -4.03 3.63
N SER A 113 -14.77 -3.44 3.13
CA SER A 113 -14.77 -2.05 2.67
C SER A 113 -14.73 -1.09 3.86
N ALA A 114 -15.51 -1.36 4.90
CA ALA A 114 -15.48 -0.57 6.13
C ALA A 114 -14.11 -0.60 6.80
N GLU A 115 -13.48 -1.79 6.88
CA GLU A 115 -12.13 -1.95 7.45
C GLU A 115 -11.08 -1.12 6.71
N VAL A 116 -11.09 -1.15 5.37
CA VAL A 116 -10.19 -0.37 4.53
C VAL A 116 -10.44 1.14 4.68
N VAL A 117 -11.71 1.56 4.67
CA VAL A 117 -12.07 2.97 4.84
C VAL A 117 -11.61 3.49 6.19
N MET A 118 -11.88 2.76 7.25
CA MET A 118 -11.48 3.12 8.61
C MET A 118 -9.96 3.29 8.70
N MET A 119 -9.21 2.29 8.26
CA MET A 119 -7.75 2.34 8.26
C MET A 119 -7.19 3.49 7.43
N PHE A 120 -7.76 3.75 6.25
CA PHE A 120 -7.31 4.85 5.40
C PHE A 120 -7.56 6.22 6.03
N ILE A 121 -8.74 6.43 6.62
CA ILE A 121 -9.10 7.70 7.24
C ILE A 121 -8.26 7.96 8.48
N CYS A 122 -8.11 6.96 9.36
CA CYS A 122 -7.32 7.09 10.60
C CYS A 122 -5.82 7.32 10.35
N HIS A 123 -5.31 6.86 9.20
CA HIS A 123 -3.90 6.91 8.87
C HIS A 123 -3.62 7.61 7.54
N CYS A 124 -4.46 8.57 7.13
CA CYS A 124 -4.28 9.25 5.86
C CYS A 124 -2.88 9.92 5.80
N PRO A 125 -2.01 9.57 4.83
CA PRO A 125 -0.63 10.06 4.82
C PRO A 125 -0.49 11.53 4.37
N ASP A 126 -1.54 12.13 3.81
CA ASP A 126 -1.56 13.52 3.39
C ASP A 126 -2.49 14.35 4.28
N PRO A 127 -1.95 15.26 5.12
CA PRO A 127 -2.75 16.11 5.99
C PRO A 127 -3.78 16.97 5.24
N SER A 128 -3.46 17.39 4.02
CA SER A 128 -4.33 18.23 3.17
C SER A 128 -5.57 17.47 2.71
N LEU A 129 -5.46 16.14 2.57
CA LEU A 129 -6.61 15.28 2.29
C LEU A 129 -7.31 14.86 3.59
N ALA A 130 -6.56 14.62 4.67
CA ALA A 130 -7.07 14.15 5.95
C ALA A 130 -8.12 15.08 6.56
N VAL A 131 -8.00 16.40 6.37
CA VAL A 131 -9.00 17.38 6.87
C VAL A 131 -10.40 17.12 6.34
N TYR A 132 -10.53 16.57 5.13
CA TYR A 132 -11.83 16.28 4.53
C TYR A 132 -12.55 15.09 5.18
N PHE A 133 -11.84 14.23 5.90
CA PHE A 133 -12.42 13.08 6.56
C PHE A 133 -12.98 13.40 7.95
N GLN A 134 -12.71 14.60 8.47
CA GLN A 134 -13.20 15.05 9.78
C GLN A 134 -14.65 15.57 9.76
N PHE A 135 -15.25 15.71 8.57
CA PHE A 135 -16.60 16.28 8.43
C PHE A 135 -17.74 15.32 8.80
N LYS A 136 -17.46 14.02 8.96
CA LYS A 136 -18.41 13.04 9.47
C LYS A 136 -17.68 11.88 10.17
N PRO A 137 -18.34 11.15 11.09
CA PRO A 137 -17.79 9.96 11.73
C PRO A 137 -17.24 8.94 10.72
N VAL A 138 -16.17 8.24 11.10
CA VAL A 138 -15.44 7.31 10.22
C VAL A 138 -16.33 6.18 9.70
N GLU A 139 -17.27 5.73 10.52
CA GLU A 139 -18.20 4.64 10.24
C GLU A 139 -19.22 4.99 9.14
N LEU A 140 -19.41 6.27 8.85
CA LEU A 140 -20.34 6.75 7.82
C LEU A 140 -19.67 6.94 6.46
N TRP A 141 -18.35 6.80 6.36
CA TRP A 141 -17.64 6.90 5.10
C TRP A 141 -17.77 5.61 4.29
N THR A 142 -18.06 5.76 3.01
CA THR A 142 -18.04 4.66 2.06
C THR A 142 -16.74 4.66 1.24
N ALA A 143 -16.34 3.49 0.75
CA ALA A 143 -15.18 3.38 -0.13
C ALA A 143 -15.32 4.25 -1.39
N ALA A 144 -16.54 4.41 -1.90
CA ALA A 144 -16.84 5.26 -3.06
C ALA A 144 -16.59 6.74 -2.77
N GLU A 145 -17.05 7.25 -1.62
CA GLU A 145 -16.79 8.64 -1.22
C GLU A 145 -15.30 8.90 -0.98
N VAL A 146 -14.61 7.96 -0.34
CA VAL A 146 -13.15 8.07 -0.15
C VAL A 146 -12.42 8.10 -1.49
N GLN A 147 -12.79 7.21 -2.43
CA GLN A 147 -12.24 7.21 -3.78
C GLN A 147 -12.50 8.52 -4.52
N GLU A 148 -13.71 9.09 -4.42
CA GLU A 148 -14.03 10.37 -5.05
C GLU A 148 -13.15 11.53 -4.51
N ARG A 149 -12.95 11.59 -3.19
CA ARG A 149 -12.07 12.60 -2.57
C ARG A 149 -10.61 12.41 -2.99
N LEU A 150 -10.16 11.16 -3.06
CA LEU A 150 -8.83 10.80 -3.51
C LEU A 150 -8.58 11.21 -4.97
N ASP A 151 -9.52 10.91 -5.86
CA ASP A 151 -9.44 11.27 -7.27
C ASP A 151 -9.42 12.80 -7.47
N GLY A 152 -10.25 13.52 -6.71
CA GLY A 152 -10.25 14.99 -6.68
C GLY A 152 -8.91 15.56 -6.24
N HIS A 153 -8.32 14.99 -5.18
CA HIS A 153 -7.01 15.41 -4.65
C HIS A 153 -5.87 15.15 -5.63
N VAL A 154 -5.80 13.96 -6.21
CA VAL A 154 -4.79 13.61 -7.23
C VAL A 154 -4.90 14.53 -8.46
N ARG A 155 -6.12 14.86 -8.89
CA ARG A 155 -6.36 15.82 -9.97
C ARG A 155 -5.84 17.22 -9.60
N SER A 156 -6.13 17.69 -8.38
CA SER A 156 -5.67 18.98 -7.86
C SER A 156 -4.13 19.09 -7.81
N LEU A 157 -3.46 18.04 -7.30
CA LEU A 157 -2.00 17.98 -7.24
C LEU A 157 -1.38 18.05 -8.65
N ARG A 158 -1.95 17.32 -9.62
CA ARG A 158 -1.51 17.38 -11.03
C ARG A 158 -1.68 18.77 -11.63
N SER A 159 -2.81 19.43 -11.38
CA SER A 159 -3.04 20.80 -11.86
C SER A 159 -2.07 21.82 -11.25
N THR A 160 -1.78 21.68 -9.96
CA THR A 160 -0.84 22.57 -9.25
C THR A 160 0.58 22.39 -9.77
N ALA A 161 1.01 21.14 -9.99
CA ALA A 161 2.32 20.83 -10.57
C ALA A 161 2.47 21.40 -11.99
N ALA A 162 1.43 21.29 -12.83
CA ALA A 162 1.46 21.86 -14.18
C ALA A 162 1.56 23.41 -14.16
N ARG A 163 0.85 24.08 -13.25
CA ARG A 163 0.96 25.54 -13.07
C ARG A 163 2.34 25.97 -12.59
N ALA A 164 2.93 25.23 -11.65
CA ALA A 164 4.28 25.51 -11.19
C ALA A 164 5.30 25.40 -12.33
N GLN A 165 5.19 24.38 -13.18
CA GLN A 165 6.04 24.21 -14.37
C GLN A 165 5.87 25.34 -15.39
N HIS A 166 4.63 25.79 -15.62
CA HIS A 166 4.37 26.94 -16.50
C HIS A 166 4.93 28.26 -15.95
N ALA A 167 4.87 28.50 -14.63
CA ALA A 167 5.40 29.71 -14.01
C ALA A 167 6.95 29.79 -14.10
N VAL A 168 7.63 28.65 -13.95
CA VAL A 168 9.09 28.57 -14.12
C VAL A 168 9.49 28.86 -15.58
N ASN A 169 8.74 28.34 -16.56
CA ASN A 169 9.01 28.56 -17.98
C ASN A 169 8.78 30.02 -18.45
N ILE A 170 7.85 30.76 -17.82
CA ILE A 170 7.60 32.18 -18.15
C ILE A 170 8.70 33.06 -17.56
N SER A 171 9.24 32.70 -16.38
CA SER A 171 10.30 33.47 -15.71
C SER A 171 11.67 33.39 -16.41
N THR A 172 11.86 32.45 -17.34
CA THR A 172 13.07 32.37 -18.18
C THR A 172 13.01 33.19 -19.47
N CYS A 173 11.87 33.86 -19.75
CA CYS A 173 11.68 34.66 -20.96
C CYS A 173 11.59 36.15 -20.61
N THR A 174 12.67 36.78 -20.14
CA THR A 174 12.73 38.25 -20.02
C THR A 174 14.13 38.79 -20.26
N HIS A 175 14.31 39.29 -21.49
CA HIS A 175 15.16 40.40 -21.96
C HIS A 175 16.06 40.07 -23.16
N GLU A 176 15.53 40.28 -24.35
CA GLU A 176 16.25 40.98 -25.43
C GLU A 176 15.19 41.74 -26.26
N SER A 177 14.90 42.98 -25.83
CA SER A 177 14.11 43.94 -26.61
C SER A 177 15.04 45.10 -26.96
N THR A 178 15.55 45.04 -28.18
CA THR A 178 16.52 45.96 -28.77
C THR A 178 15.79 47.18 -29.34
N VAL A 179 16.08 48.37 -28.81
CA VAL A 179 15.86 49.65 -29.48
C VAL A 179 17.24 50.26 -29.79
N PRO A 180 17.53 50.68 -31.03
CA PRO A 180 18.87 51.09 -31.42
C PRO A 180 19.12 52.57 -31.11
N ALA A 181 20.26 52.86 -30.48
CA ALA A 181 20.87 54.19 -30.51
C ALA A 181 22.41 54.04 -30.69
N PRO A 182 23.06 54.92 -31.46
CA PRO A 182 24.38 54.65 -32.04
C PRO A 182 25.50 55.20 -31.16
N HIS A 183 26.59 54.46 -31.00
CA HIS A 183 27.97 54.99 -31.02
C HIS A 183 29.01 53.88 -30.85
N CYS A 184 30.08 54.01 -31.65
CA CYS A 184 31.28 53.19 -31.66
C CYS A 184 32.02 53.14 -30.32
N GLY A 185 32.69 52.02 -30.04
CA GLY A 185 33.84 52.01 -29.12
C GLY A 185 34.09 50.71 -28.37
N MET A 186 34.69 49.73 -29.06
CA MET A 186 35.76 48.81 -28.60
C MET A 186 35.93 48.44 -27.11
N GLN A 187 35.98 47.11 -26.90
CA GLN A 187 36.85 46.30 -26.00
C GLN A 187 36.31 45.77 -24.64
N HIS A 188 35.97 44.48 -24.69
CA HIS A 188 36.42 43.33 -23.88
C HIS A 188 36.62 43.42 -22.34
N GLN A 189 36.09 42.35 -21.73
CA GLN A 189 36.43 41.65 -20.47
C GLN A 189 35.60 41.96 -19.19
N LEU A 190 34.86 40.93 -18.79
CA LEU A 190 34.34 40.56 -17.46
C LEU A 190 35.35 40.92 -16.33
N PRO A 191 34.94 41.20 -15.06
CA PRO A 191 34.40 40.11 -14.22
C PRO A 191 33.60 40.44 -12.93
N VAL A 192 33.20 39.34 -12.27
CA VAL A 192 32.89 39.10 -10.83
C VAL A 192 31.67 39.77 -10.20
N VAL A 193 30.62 38.96 -9.97
CA VAL A 193 29.58 39.25 -8.97
C VAL A 193 30.06 38.79 -7.60
N VAL A 194 30.23 39.78 -6.72
CA VAL A 194 30.55 39.62 -5.30
C VAL A 194 29.34 39.07 -4.55
N THR A 195 29.52 37.97 -3.83
CA THR A 195 28.55 37.41 -2.90
C THR A 195 28.57 38.20 -1.58
N PRO A 196 27.44 38.63 -1.01
CA PRO A 196 27.41 39.11 0.37
C PRO A 196 27.28 37.92 1.36
N PRO A 197 27.89 38.01 2.57
CA PRO A 197 27.90 36.92 3.53
C PRO A 197 26.62 36.92 4.37
N LEU A 198 25.98 35.76 4.53
CA LEU A 198 24.95 35.56 5.54
C LEU A 198 25.59 34.92 6.78
N VAL A 199 25.55 35.66 7.88
CA VAL A 199 26.06 35.31 9.22
C VAL A 199 25.23 34.15 9.81
N PRO A 200 25.85 33.17 10.49
CA PRO A 200 25.13 32.12 11.21
C PRO A 200 24.83 32.53 12.66
N PRO A 201 23.74 32.00 13.26
CA PRO A 201 23.71 31.76 14.69
C PRO A 201 23.60 30.25 14.99
N THR A 202 24.56 29.75 15.76
CA THR A 202 24.49 28.52 16.57
C THR A 202 23.73 28.81 17.88
N PRO A 203 23.66 27.86 18.84
CA PRO A 203 22.65 26.82 18.98
C PRO A 203 21.74 27.07 20.21
N ALA A 204 20.47 26.65 20.16
CA ALA A 204 19.61 26.63 21.34
C ALA A 204 19.76 25.29 22.09
N THR A 205 20.19 25.42 23.33
CA THR A 205 20.40 24.43 24.39
C THR A 205 19.17 23.56 24.71
N ALA A 206 19.44 22.26 24.83
CA ALA A 206 18.88 21.23 25.71
C ALA A 206 17.49 21.42 26.36
N CYS A 207 16.63 20.42 26.14
CA CYS A 207 15.76 19.89 27.20
C CYS A 207 16.08 18.40 27.38
N ALA A 208 16.55 18.07 28.58
CA ALA A 208 16.79 16.71 29.04
C ALA A 208 15.47 15.98 29.37
N PRO A 209 15.48 14.64 29.39
CA PRO A 209 14.33 13.82 29.80
C PRO A 209 14.16 13.83 31.33
N VAL A 210 12.91 13.93 31.80
CA VAL A 210 12.52 13.73 33.20
C VAL A 210 12.48 12.23 33.51
N PRO A 211 13.04 11.77 34.65
CA PRO A 211 13.07 10.36 35.02
C PRO A 211 11.75 9.88 35.65
N SER A 212 11.52 8.58 35.51
CA SER A 212 10.46 7.79 36.10
C SER A 212 10.50 7.80 37.63
N GLN A 213 9.33 7.88 38.28
CA GLN A 213 9.11 7.30 39.61
C GLN A 213 7.73 6.64 39.73
N PRO A 214 7.59 5.62 40.59
CA PRO A 214 6.40 4.78 40.73
C PRO A 214 5.45 5.29 41.85
N GLN A 215 4.15 5.15 41.66
CA GLN A 215 3.16 5.15 42.75
C GLN A 215 2.34 3.85 42.61
N GLN A 216 2.53 2.85 43.47
CA GLN A 216 1.90 2.67 44.79
C GLN A 216 0.37 2.58 44.73
N LEU A 217 -0.12 1.35 45.00
CA LEU A 217 -1.46 1.03 45.47
C LEU A 217 -1.83 1.83 46.73
N PRO A 218 -3.14 2.01 46.96
CA PRO A 218 -3.66 1.75 48.30
C PRO A 218 -4.96 0.93 48.30
N GLY A 219 -5.07 0.07 49.32
CA GLY A 219 -6.35 -0.35 49.92
C GLY A 219 -7.02 -1.58 49.35
#